data_AF-A0A2R6G5F1-F1
#
_entry.id   AF-A0A2R6G5F1-F1
#
_cell.length_a   1.000
_cell.length_b   1.000
_cell.length_c   1.000
_cell.angle_alpha   90.00
_cell.angle_beta   90.00
_cell.angle_gamma   90.00
#
_symmetry.space_group_name_H-M   'P 1'
#
loop_
_entity.id
_entity.type
_entity.pdbx_description
1 polymer ?
#
loop_
_entity_poly.entity_id
_entity_poly.type
_entity_poly.pdbx_seq_one_letter_code
_entity_poly.pdbx_strand_id
1 'polypeptide(L)'
;MVDGDVVLDRNFDVGDGRRVELFAVEDSSYPGGFYYRFQFYDPEDGRTILRYDNAHEADVGHHHRHRGDDVTGIEFDGLQAHVERFRQEVRTINARR
;
A
#
# COMPACT_ATOMS: atom_id res chain seq x y z
N MET A 1 -7.78 -2.91 20.59
CA MET A 1 -7.68 -2.06 19.40
C MET A 1 -8.20 -0.69 19.79
N VAL A 2 -7.39 0.35 19.64
CA VAL A 2 -7.79 1.75 19.92
C VAL A 2 -7.57 2.51 18.64
N ASP A 3 -8.61 3.16 18.14
CA ASP A 3 -8.50 3.96 16.92
C ASP A 3 -7.34 4.97 17.04
N GLY A 4 -6.50 5.01 16.02
CA GLY A 4 -5.27 5.80 15.95
C GLY A 4 -4.00 5.08 16.36
N ASP A 5 -4.06 3.83 16.84
CA ASP A 5 -2.83 3.07 17.16
C ASP A 5 -2.05 2.70 15.89
N VAL A 6 -0.75 2.98 15.88
CA VAL A 6 0.12 2.72 14.72
C VAL A 6 0.59 1.28 14.76
N VAL A 7 0.00 0.44 13.92
CA VAL A 7 0.30 -1.00 13.85
C VAL A 7 1.36 -1.35 12.81
N LEU A 8 1.61 -0.45 11.86
CA LEU A 8 2.65 -0.61 10.85
C LEU A 8 3.25 0.74 10.49
N ASP A 9 4.56 0.88 10.68
CA ASP A 9 5.36 1.97 10.15
C ASP A 9 6.73 1.42 9.77
N ARG A 10 6.93 1.20 8.47
CA ARG A 10 8.17 0.63 7.93
C ARG A 10 8.55 1.33 6.65
N ASN A 11 9.83 1.67 6.56
CA ASN A 11 10.40 2.30 5.38
C ASN A 11 11.74 1.65 5.05
N PHE A 12 11.93 1.21 3.81
CA PHE A 12 13.14 0.50 3.38
C PHE A 12 13.38 0.61 1.87
N ASP A 13 14.65 0.61 1.48
CA ASP A 13 15.06 0.49 0.09
C ASP A 13 14.94 -0.96 -0.41
N VAL A 14 14.58 -1.14 -1.69
CA VAL A 14 14.45 -2.47 -2.31
C VAL A 14 15.56 -2.79 -3.31
N GLY A 15 16.63 -1.99 -3.30
CA GLY A 15 17.70 -2.02 -4.30
C GLY A 15 17.44 -1.04 -5.45
N ASP A 16 18.50 -0.67 -6.15
CA ASP A 16 18.47 0.22 -7.33
C ASP A 16 17.86 1.61 -7.07
N GLY A 17 17.99 2.11 -5.84
CA GLY A 17 17.54 3.44 -5.46
C GLY A 17 16.04 3.59 -5.22
N ARG A 18 15.21 2.55 -5.36
CA ARG A 18 13.77 2.65 -5.04
C ARG A 18 13.45 2.33 -3.60
N ARG A 19 12.32 2.85 -3.15
CA ARG A 19 11.90 2.81 -1.76
C ARG A 19 10.48 2.31 -1.58
N VAL A 20 10.27 1.58 -0.48
CA VAL A 20 8.97 1.13 -0.02
C VAL A 20 8.63 1.79 1.31
N GLU A 21 7.42 2.33 1.40
CA GLU A 21 6.80 2.82 2.61
C GLU A 21 5.55 2.02 2.91
N LEU A 22 5.43 1.52 4.14
CA LEU A 22 4.26 0.82 4.65
C LEU A 22 3.79 1.54 5.90
N PHE A 23 2.58 2.09 5.85
CA PHE A 23 1.94 2.74 6.98
C PHE A 23 0.53 2.19 7.19
N ALA A 24 0.17 1.86 8.43
CA ALA A 24 -1.19 1.53 8.82
C ALA A 24 -1.47 1.88 10.29
N VAL A 25 -2.68 2.35 10.54
CA VAL A 25 -3.23 2.58 11.88
C VAL A 25 -4.54 1.82 12.05
N GLU A 26 -4.85 1.42 13.28
CA GLU A 26 -6.20 0.95 13.62
C GLU A 26 -7.18 2.11 13.45
N ASP A 27 -8.25 1.88 12.68
CA ASP A 27 -9.31 2.86 12.51
C ASP A 27 -10.61 2.13 12.15
N SER A 28 -11.50 2.01 13.13
CA SER A 28 -12.78 1.33 12.99
C SER A 28 -13.75 1.98 12.00
N SER A 29 -13.48 3.23 11.59
CA SER A 29 -14.29 3.92 10.57
C SER A 29 -13.98 3.48 9.15
N TYR A 30 -12.83 2.83 8.91
CA TYR A 30 -12.46 2.31 7.60
C TYR A 30 -12.84 0.83 7.45
N PRO A 31 -13.33 0.41 6.26
CA PRO A 31 -13.55 -1.00 5.98
C PRO A 31 -12.29 -1.83 6.21
N GLY A 32 -12.44 -2.93 6.94
CA GLY A 32 -11.33 -3.76 7.38
C GLY A 32 -10.67 -3.33 8.70
N GLY A 33 -11.07 -2.20 9.29
CA GLY A 33 -10.63 -1.72 10.61
C GLY A 33 -9.27 -1.03 10.63
N PHE A 34 -8.75 -0.63 9.46
CA PHE A 34 -7.47 0.05 9.35
C PHE A 34 -7.53 1.15 8.31
N TYR A 35 -6.89 2.28 8.58
CA TYR A 35 -6.43 3.19 7.54
C TYR A 35 -5.01 2.81 7.14
N TYR A 36 -4.72 2.66 5.85
CA TYR A 36 -3.39 2.30 5.37
C TYR A 36 -2.97 3.04 4.11
N ARG A 37 -1.64 3.14 3.94
CA ARG A 37 -0.98 3.64 2.73
C ARG A 37 0.33 2.88 2.54
N PHE A 38 0.38 2.05 1.51
CA PHE A 38 1.57 1.33 1.08
C PHE A 38 2.04 1.91 -0.25
N GLN A 39 3.30 2.27 -0.37
CA GLN A 39 3.84 2.91 -1.56
C GLN A 39 5.20 2.34 -1.93
N PHE A 40 5.37 2.04 -3.21
CA PHE A 40 6.64 1.72 -3.84
C PHE A 40 6.88 2.78 -4.91
N TYR A 41 7.97 3.50 -4.79
CA TYR A 41 8.22 4.70 -5.59
C TYR A 41 9.70 4.88 -5.87
N ASP A 42 9.97 5.73 -6.86
CA ASP A 42 11.28 6.23 -7.18
C ASP A 42 11.51 7.55 -6.41
N PRO A 43 12.46 7.60 -5.46
CA PRO A 43 12.68 8.79 -4.65
C PRO A 43 13.40 9.92 -5.41
N GLU A 44 14.02 9.64 -6.56
CA GLU A 44 14.71 10.68 -7.34
C GLU A 44 13.71 11.63 -8.02
N ASP A 45 12.63 11.09 -8.58
CA ASP A 45 11.58 11.84 -9.28
C ASP A 45 10.24 11.87 -8.52
N GLY A 46 10.13 11.16 -7.40
CA GLY A 46 8.91 11.05 -6.59
C GLY A 46 7.82 10.20 -7.23
N ARG A 47 8.08 9.53 -8.35
CA ARG A 47 7.07 8.80 -9.10
C ARG A 47 6.64 7.53 -8.37
N THR A 48 5.34 7.42 -8.17
CA THR A 48 4.73 6.20 -7.65
C THR A 48 4.74 5.10 -8.71
N ILE A 49 5.30 3.94 -8.35
CA ILE A 49 5.35 2.75 -9.20
C ILE A 49 4.17 1.82 -8.86
N LEU A 50 3.89 1.66 -7.57
CA LEU A 50 2.76 0.89 -7.04
C LEU A 50 2.29 1.54 -5.73
N ARG A 51 0.98 1.68 -5.53
CA ARG A 51 0.41 2.13 -4.27
C ARG A 51 -0.84 1.35 -3.92
N TYR A 52 -0.94 0.87 -2.68
CA TYR A 52 -2.18 0.36 -2.10
C TYR A 52 -2.64 1.32 -1.00
N ASP A 53 -3.89 1.75 -1.02
CA ASP A 53 -4.46 2.63 0.01
C ASP A 53 -5.98 2.47 0.08
N ASN A 54 -6.58 3.06 1.11
CA ASN A 54 -8.03 3.10 1.31
C ASN A 54 -8.55 4.46 1.77
N ALA A 55 -7.87 5.56 1.36
CA ALA A 55 -8.15 6.89 1.88
C ALA A 55 -9.54 7.45 1.55
N HIS A 56 -10.20 6.92 0.51
CA HIS A 56 -11.58 7.25 0.17
C HIS A 56 -12.24 6.06 -0.54
N GLU A 57 -13.56 6.13 -0.76
CA GLU A 57 -14.25 5.22 -1.67
C GLU A 57 -14.12 5.71 -3.12
N ALA A 58 -14.05 4.79 -4.08
CA ALA A 58 -14.08 5.08 -5.52
C ALA A 58 -15.00 4.08 -6.23
N ASP A 59 -15.20 4.21 -7.54
CA ASP A 59 -16.01 3.27 -8.34
C ASP A 59 -15.52 1.81 -8.28
N VAL A 60 -14.30 1.60 -7.79
CA VAL A 60 -13.66 0.29 -7.60
C VAL A 60 -13.68 -0.21 -6.16
N GLY A 61 -14.42 0.46 -5.26
CA GLY A 61 -14.55 0.14 -3.84
C GLY A 61 -13.67 0.99 -2.92
N HIS A 62 -13.49 0.55 -1.68
CA HIS A 62 -12.70 1.26 -0.66
C HIS A 62 -11.20 0.98 -0.72
N HIS A 63 -10.81 -0.21 -1.21
CA HIS A 63 -9.43 -0.64 -1.24
C HIS A 63 -8.89 -0.49 -2.65
N HIS A 64 -7.87 0.35 -2.81
CA HIS A 64 -7.35 0.74 -4.11
C HIS A 64 -5.97 0.17 -4.34
N ARG A 65 -5.73 -0.23 -5.58
CA ARG A 65 -4.42 -0.51 -6.14
C ARG A 65 -4.16 0.43 -7.31
N HIS A 66 -3.12 1.24 -7.17
CA HIS A 66 -2.63 2.18 -8.18
C HIS A 66 -1.37 1.64 -8.83
N ARG A 67 -1.33 1.64 -10.17
CA ARG A 67 -0.12 1.29 -10.95
C ARG A 67 -0.05 2.16 -12.20
N GLY A 68 0.84 3.16 -12.18
CA GLY A 68 0.78 4.23 -13.19
C GLY A 68 -0.55 4.99 -13.07
N ASP A 69 -1.24 5.15 -14.20
CA ASP A 69 -2.55 5.83 -14.25
C ASP A 69 -3.73 4.88 -13.94
N ASP A 70 -3.47 3.58 -13.82
CA ASP A 70 -4.52 2.59 -13.56
C ASP A 70 -4.85 2.54 -12.06
N VAL A 71 -6.14 2.71 -11.75
CA VAL A 71 -6.72 2.49 -10.41
C VAL A 71 -7.69 1.33 -10.47
N THR A 72 -7.46 0.32 -9.62
CA THR A 72 -8.25 -0.91 -9.58
C THR A 72 -8.64 -1.25 -8.15
N GLY A 73 -9.77 -1.94 -8.00
CA GLY A 73 -10.20 -2.47 -6.73
C GLY A 73 -9.33 -3.66 -6.33
N ILE A 74 -9.08 -3.80 -5.04
CA ILE A 74 -8.29 -4.91 -4.52
C ILE A 74 -8.97 -5.50 -3.29
N GLU A 75 -9.07 -6.83 -3.24
CA GLU A 75 -9.64 -7.52 -2.08
C GLU A 75 -8.76 -7.31 -0.83
N PHE A 76 -9.44 -7.16 0.31
CA PHE A 76 -8.84 -6.97 1.61
C PHE A 76 -9.26 -8.09 2.57
N ASP A 77 -8.38 -9.07 2.74
CA ASP A 77 -8.55 -10.22 3.64
C ASP A 77 -7.87 -10.01 5.00
N GLY A 78 -7.55 -8.76 5.33
CA GLY A 78 -6.83 -8.36 6.53
C GLY A 78 -5.43 -7.79 6.24
N LEU A 79 -4.92 -7.02 7.20
CA LEU A 79 -3.71 -6.22 7.04
C LEU A 79 -2.48 -7.06 6.67
N GLN A 80 -2.28 -8.22 7.32
CA GLN A 80 -1.12 -9.07 7.06
C GLN A 80 -1.11 -9.59 5.62
N ALA A 81 -2.21 -10.18 5.15
CA ALA A 81 -2.35 -10.67 3.79
C ALA A 81 -2.15 -9.54 2.76
N HIS A 82 -2.66 -8.34 3.08
CA HIS A 82 -2.52 -7.16 2.23
C HIS A 82 -1.05 -6.69 2.11
N VAL A 83 -0.30 -6.68 3.21
CA VAL A 83 1.15 -6.38 3.22
C VAL A 83 1.94 -7.44 2.44
N GLU A 84 1.63 -8.72 2.63
CA GLU A 84 2.29 -9.82 1.91
C GLU A 84 2.06 -9.71 0.39
N ARG A 85 0.81 -9.47 -0.03
CA ARG A 85 0.44 -9.25 -1.44
C ARG A 85 1.18 -8.05 -2.03
N PHE A 86 1.22 -6.92 -1.32
CA PHE A 86 1.95 -5.73 -1.75
C PHE A 86 3.45 -6.03 -1.94
N ARG A 87 4.10 -6.66 -0.95
CA ARG A 87 5.52 -7.01 -1.01
C ARG A 87 5.85 -7.97 -2.15
N GLN A 88 4.98 -8.96 -2.41
CA GLN A 88 5.15 -9.88 -3.52
C GLN A 88 5.09 -9.14 -4.87
N GLU A 89 4.18 -8.18 -5.00
CA GLU A 89 4.07 -7.39 -6.22
C GLU A 89 5.27 -6.46 -6.42
N VAL A 90 5.75 -5.79 -5.35
CA VAL A 90 6.99 -5.00 -5.39
C VAL A 90 8.15 -5.85 -5.90
N ARG A 91 8.35 -7.06 -5.33
CA ARG A 91 9.42 -7.98 -5.79
C ARG A 91 9.25 -8.34 -7.25
N THR A 92 8.02 -8.61 -7.70
CA THR A 92 7.72 -8.94 -9.09
C THR A 92 8.02 -7.79 -10.04
N ILE A 93 7.64 -6.56 -9.68
CA ILE A 93 7.92 -5.36 -10.48
C ILE A 93 9.41 -5.07 -10.51
N ASN A 94 10.11 -5.25 -9.39
CA ASN A 94 11.53 -4.98 -9.30
C ASN A 94 12.36 -6.03 -10.08
N ALA A 95 11.92 -7.30 -10.10
CA ALA A 95 12.60 -8.37 -10.81
C ALA A 95 12.36 -8.41 -12.33
N ARG A 96 11.28 -7.79 -12.84
CA ARG A 96 10.94 -7.74 -14.27
C ARG A 96 11.68 -6.62 -15.01
N ARG A 97 12.92 -6.33 -14.62
CA ARG A 97 13.74 -5.26 -15.14
C ARG A 97 14.97 -5.78 -15.86
#